data_AF-N9LRG6-F1
#
_entry.id   AF-N9LRG6-F1
#
_cell.length_a   1.000
_cell.length_b   1.000
_cell.length_c   1.000
_cell.angle_alpha   90.00
_cell.angle_beta   90.00
_cell.angle_gamma   90.00
#
_symmetry.space_group_name_H-M   'P 1'
#
loop_
_entity.id
_entity.type
_entity.pdbx_description
1 polymer ?
#
loop_
_entity_poly.entity_id
_entity_poly.type
_entity_poly.pdbx_seq_one_letter_code
_entity_poly.pdbx_strand_id
1 'polypeptide(L)'
;MCLAVTSDLIQRGNYPNYFQIPVAAIAQIEQSWRQNAPMLYGRFDFAYDGRNIKMLEYNADTPTGLLEASVAQWLWIEQVSGISNRDQFNSIHEDLIKRWRTILPRGSHVHFAACQEAGREDWGNLEYLMDTAFQAHLQVSELSMENIGWNGQCFVDLNNRPIQNLFKLYPWEWIWEESFSQYLSPQSNWIEPCWKMLLSNKAILVELWKRYPNHPLLVETHHFEPQQKFSGKWVKKPILAREGANIRVLQDGQDQGAASGSFYFDDYDKYGYVVQKWVETPLFAGQLPTLGLWMVGHQCAGMSIREDCYDIIGNDAHFAAHYFVE
;
A
#
# COMPACT_ATOMS: atom_id res chain seq x y z
N MET A 1 9.11 -13.01 -1.49
CA MET A 1 8.28 -13.54 -2.59
C MET A 1 7.87 -12.43 -3.57
N CYS A 2 7.22 -11.36 -3.12
CA CYS A 2 6.73 -10.29 -4.01
C CYS A 2 7.83 -9.70 -4.91
N LEU A 3 8.96 -9.27 -4.33
CA LEU A 3 10.10 -8.75 -5.13
C LEU A 3 10.64 -9.75 -6.16
N ALA A 4 10.59 -11.05 -5.87
CA ALA A 4 11.06 -12.06 -6.81
C ALA A 4 10.09 -12.20 -8.00
N VAL A 5 8.78 -12.09 -7.77
CA VAL A 5 7.76 -12.06 -8.83
C VAL A 5 7.90 -10.78 -9.66
N THR A 6 7.99 -9.62 -9.00
CA THR A 6 8.24 -8.32 -9.67
C THR A 6 9.48 -8.36 -10.54
N SER A 7 10.60 -8.89 -10.02
CA SER A 7 11.83 -9.06 -10.77
C SER A 7 11.65 -9.93 -12.01
N ASP A 8 10.89 -11.02 -11.91
CA ASP A 8 10.66 -11.95 -13.01
C ASP A 8 9.78 -11.35 -14.11
N LEU A 9 8.72 -10.63 -13.74
CA LEU A 9 7.86 -9.89 -14.68
C LEU A 9 8.67 -8.87 -15.49
N ILE A 10 9.48 -8.07 -14.80
CA ILE A 10 10.33 -7.04 -15.40
C ILE A 10 11.42 -7.65 -16.29
N GLN A 11 12.11 -8.70 -15.82
CA GLN A 11 13.19 -9.33 -16.60
C GLN A 11 12.69 -10.00 -17.88
N ARG A 12 11.47 -10.54 -17.87
CA ARG A 12 10.86 -11.13 -19.06
C ARG A 12 10.25 -10.10 -20.00
N GLY A 13 10.06 -8.85 -19.56
CA GLY A 13 9.32 -7.83 -20.28
C GLY A 13 7.88 -8.26 -20.58
N ASN A 14 7.30 -9.11 -19.73
CA ASN A 14 5.97 -9.69 -19.94
C ASN A 14 5.07 -9.34 -18.76
N TYR A 15 4.14 -8.43 -19.01
CA TYR A 15 3.15 -7.95 -18.06
C TYR A 15 1.79 -8.54 -18.47
N PRO A 16 1.25 -9.53 -17.74
CA PRO A 16 -0.02 -10.14 -18.11
C PRO A 16 -1.14 -9.10 -18.22
N ASN A 17 -2.01 -9.23 -19.23
CA ASN A 17 -3.04 -8.24 -19.53
C ASN A 17 -3.95 -7.91 -18.32
N TYR A 18 -4.20 -8.86 -17.41
CA TYR A 18 -5.01 -8.61 -16.21
C TYR A 18 -4.33 -7.73 -15.14
N PHE A 19 -3.06 -7.35 -15.30
CA PHE A 19 -2.50 -6.25 -14.51
C PHE A 19 -2.97 -4.87 -15.00
N GLN A 20 -3.40 -4.75 -16.26
CA GLN A 20 -3.77 -3.46 -16.89
C GLN A 20 -2.69 -2.38 -16.70
N ILE A 21 -1.41 -2.74 -16.80
CA ILE A 21 -0.33 -1.74 -16.74
C ILE A 21 -0.43 -0.83 -17.97
N PRO A 22 -0.50 0.51 -17.79
CA PRO A 22 -0.46 1.44 -18.91
C PRO A 22 0.82 1.24 -19.72
N VAL A 23 0.71 1.14 -21.05
CA VAL A 23 1.88 0.90 -21.93
C VAL A 23 2.95 1.99 -21.73
N ALA A 24 2.53 3.24 -21.52
CA ALA A 24 3.43 4.36 -21.24
C ALA A 24 4.24 4.20 -19.94
N ALA A 25 3.72 3.43 -18.98
CA ALA A 25 4.36 3.20 -17.68
C ALA A 25 5.50 2.19 -17.73
N ILE A 26 5.49 1.26 -18.70
CA ILE A 26 6.42 0.11 -18.75
C ILE A 26 7.87 0.57 -18.73
N ALA A 27 8.24 1.56 -19.54
CA ALA A 27 9.61 2.06 -19.59
C ALA A 27 10.09 2.59 -18.23
N GLN A 28 9.22 3.32 -17.51
CA GLN A 28 9.54 3.88 -16.19
C GLN A 28 9.58 2.81 -15.09
N ILE A 29 8.73 1.79 -15.17
CA ILE A 29 8.77 0.60 -14.29
C ILE A 29 10.12 -0.09 -14.44
N GLU A 30 10.51 -0.45 -15.66
CA GLU A 30 11.77 -1.15 -15.95
C GLU A 30 12.99 -0.32 -15.60
N GLN A 31 12.91 0.99 -15.84
CA GLN A 31 13.99 1.90 -15.51
C GLN A 31 14.19 2.06 -14.01
N SER A 32 13.12 2.35 -13.27
CA SER A 32 13.19 2.51 -11.81
C SER A 32 13.67 1.22 -11.14
N TRP A 33 13.31 0.05 -11.69
CA TRP A 33 13.87 -1.23 -11.25
C TRP A 33 15.36 -1.38 -11.57
N ARG A 34 15.79 -1.11 -12.81
CA ARG A 34 17.22 -1.17 -13.21
C ARG A 34 18.12 -0.23 -12.41
N GLN A 35 17.60 0.92 -12.01
CA GLN A 35 18.31 1.88 -11.17
C GLN A 35 18.34 1.48 -9.68
N ASN A 36 17.73 0.35 -9.31
CA ASN A 36 17.51 -0.05 -7.92
C ASN A 36 16.84 1.07 -7.11
N ALA A 37 15.87 1.77 -7.71
CA ALA A 37 15.18 2.86 -7.06
C ALA A 37 14.58 2.35 -5.73
N PRO A 38 14.96 2.93 -4.59
CA PRO A 38 14.65 2.36 -3.29
C PRO A 38 13.20 2.56 -2.92
N MET A 39 12.59 1.55 -2.29
CA MET A 39 11.28 1.70 -1.64
C MET A 39 11.44 2.21 -0.19
N LEU A 40 10.51 3.06 0.27
CA LEU A 40 10.51 3.57 1.64
C LEU A 40 9.73 2.65 2.58
N TYR A 41 8.45 2.43 2.32
CA TYR A 41 7.55 1.70 3.21
C TYR A 41 6.41 0.98 2.47
N GLY A 42 5.62 0.19 3.17
CA GLY A 42 4.46 -0.51 2.62
C GLY A 42 3.66 -1.18 3.72
N ARG A 43 2.40 -1.54 3.46
CA ARG A 43 1.57 -2.27 4.44
C ARG A 43 0.96 -3.50 3.81
N PHE A 44 1.31 -4.68 4.33
CA PHE A 44 0.57 -5.90 4.00
C PHE A 44 -0.67 -6.00 4.86
N ASP A 45 -1.80 -6.37 4.27
CA ASP A 45 -3.01 -6.67 5.04
C ASP A 45 -3.18 -8.20 5.10
N PHE A 46 -3.37 -8.71 6.31
CA PHE A 46 -3.49 -10.13 6.61
C PHE A 46 -4.78 -10.43 7.37
N ALA A 47 -5.50 -11.44 6.93
CA ALA A 47 -6.55 -12.09 7.73
C ALA A 47 -5.89 -12.98 8.80
N TYR A 48 -6.50 -13.05 9.98
CA TYR A 48 -6.05 -13.91 11.08
C TYR A 48 -7.15 -14.89 11.46
N ASP A 49 -6.89 -16.20 11.35
CA ASP A 49 -7.87 -17.27 11.63
C ASP A 49 -7.90 -17.68 13.13
N GLY A 50 -7.21 -16.94 14.00
CA GLY A 50 -6.97 -17.31 15.41
C GLY A 50 -5.71 -18.14 15.63
N ARG A 51 -5.04 -18.60 14.57
CA ARG A 51 -3.80 -19.39 14.64
C ARG A 51 -2.78 -19.02 13.58
N ASN A 52 -3.21 -18.81 12.34
CA ASN A 52 -2.40 -18.50 11.18
C ASN A 52 -2.85 -17.18 10.56
N ILE A 53 -1.95 -16.58 9.79
CA ILE A 53 -2.22 -15.38 9.02
C ILE A 53 -2.23 -15.68 7.52
N LYS A 54 -3.09 -14.99 6.78
CA LYS A 54 -3.27 -15.12 5.33
C LYS A 54 -3.24 -13.76 4.64
N MET A 55 -2.33 -13.59 3.70
CA MET A 55 -2.11 -12.32 2.99
C MET A 55 -3.30 -12.02 2.08
N LEU A 56 -3.95 -10.88 2.32
CA LEU A 56 -5.08 -10.39 1.54
C LEU A 56 -4.62 -9.49 0.40
N GLU A 57 -3.65 -8.62 0.66
CA GLU A 57 -3.04 -7.69 -0.30
C GLU A 57 -1.73 -7.08 0.21
N TYR A 58 -1.05 -6.33 -0.66
CA TYR A 58 0.09 -5.49 -0.30
C TYR A 58 -0.14 -4.05 -0.78
N ASN A 59 -0.45 -3.15 0.14
CA ASN A 59 -0.55 -1.72 -0.12
C ASN A 59 0.86 -1.14 -0.18
N ALA A 60 1.50 -1.22 -1.34
CA ALA A 60 2.91 -0.90 -1.49
C ALA A 60 3.17 0.55 -1.93
N ASP A 61 2.21 1.26 -2.51
CA ASP A 61 2.46 2.60 -3.07
C ASP A 61 2.08 3.72 -2.10
N THR A 62 0.85 3.69 -1.59
CA THR A 62 0.28 4.78 -0.78
C THR A 62 -0.51 4.28 0.44
N PRO A 63 0.05 3.41 1.32
CA PRO A 63 -0.68 3.00 2.52
C PRO A 63 -0.76 4.14 3.56
N THR A 64 -1.95 4.36 4.11
CA THR A 64 -2.23 5.30 5.21
C THR A 64 -2.40 4.57 6.56
N GLY A 65 -2.66 5.30 7.64
CA GLY A 65 -2.78 4.73 8.99
C GLY A 65 -1.44 4.56 9.73
N LEU A 66 -0.38 5.18 9.22
CA LEU A 66 0.98 5.03 9.74
C LEU A 66 1.17 5.77 11.07
N LEU A 67 0.48 6.90 11.26
CA LEU A 67 0.51 7.66 12.51
C LEU A 67 -0.13 6.85 13.65
N GLU A 68 -1.26 6.20 13.38
CA GLU A 68 -1.96 5.31 14.29
C GLU A 68 -1.10 4.10 14.62
N ALA A 69 -0.49 3.50 13.59
CA ALA A 69 0.36 2.32 13.72
C ALA A 69 1.73 2.59 14.35
N SER A 70 2.22 3.81 14.35
CA SER A 70 3.54 4.10 14.92
C SER A 70 3.43 4.84 16.23
N VAL A 71 2.71 5.96 16.26
CA VAL A 71 2.74 6.92 17.37
C VAL A 71 1.56 6.74 18.30
N ALA A 72 0.33 6.71 17.77
CA ALA A 72 -0.87 6.71 18.63
C ALA A 72 -0.95 5.45 19.50
N GLN A 73 -0.68 4.28 18.93
CA GLN A 73 -0.70 3.04 19.70
C GLN A 73 0.47 2.91 20.70
N TRP A 74 1.60 3.56 20.43
CA TRP A 74 2.70 3.65 21.39
C TRP A 74 2.31 4.54 22.57
N LEU A 75 1.75 5.72 22.31
CA LEU A 75 1.25 6.59 23.38
C LEU A 75 0.19 5.89 24.23
N TRP A 76 -0.67 5.07 23.62
CA TRP A 76 -1.61 4.23 24.35
C TRP A 76 -0.90 3.24 25.28
N ILE A 77 0.13 2.52 24.79
CA ILE A 77 0.84 1.54 25.63
C ILE A 77 1.64 2.21 26.75
N GLU A 78 2.10 3.45 26.59
CA GLU A 78 2.75 4.21 27.67
C GLU A 78 1.75 4.60 28.78
N GLN A 79 0.51 4.92 28.39
CA GLN A 79 -0.49 5.50 29.30
C GLN A 79 -1.41 4.48 29.96
N VAL A 80 -1.63 3.32 29.34
CA VAL A 80 -2.54 2.30 29.88
C VAL A 80 -2.07 1.85 31.27
N SER A 81 -2.99 1.58 32.20
CA SER A 81 -2.65 1.08 33.54
C SER A 81 -3.11 -0.36 33.70
N GLY A 82 -2.52 -1.09 34.66
CA GLY A 82 -2.95 -2.46 34.99
C GLY A 82 -2.39 -3.57 34.10
N ILE A 83 -1.54 -3.26 33.12
CA ILE A 83 -0.84 -4.25 32.29
C ILE A 83 0.67 -4.15 32.56
N SER A 84 1.22 -5.06 33.36
CA SER A 84 2.66 -5.09 33.68
C SER A 84 3.43 -5.83 32.58
N ASN A 85 4.73 -5.55 32.42
CA ASN A 85 5.64 -6.20 31.44
C ASN A 85 5.10 -6.18 30.00
N ARG A 86 4.38 -5.13 29.63
CA ARG A 86 3.83 -4.96 28.28
C ARG A 86 4.87 -4.35 27.35
N ASP A 87 4.83 -4.76 26.11
CA ASP A 87 5.57 -4.13 25.02
C ASP A 87 4.80 -4.30 23.69
N GLN A 88 5.31 -3.70 22.63
CA GLN A 88 4.64 -3.62 21.34
C GLN A 88 5.60 -3.95 20.20
N PHE A 89 5.14 -4.74 19.23
CA PHE A 89 5.89 -4.93 17.99
C PHE A 89 5.74 -3.68 17.11
N ASN A 90 6.57 -2.67 17.37
CA ASN A 90 6.51 -1.35 16.75
C ASN A 90 7.86 -0.62 16.83
N SER A 91 8.68 -0.77 15.79
CA SER A 91 9.91 -0.01 15.51
C SER A 91 9.79 0.89 14.28
N ILE A 92 8.55 1.18 13.85
CA ILE A 92 8.24 1.87 12.59
C ILE A 92 8.93 3.23 12.53
N HIS A 93 8.86 4.01 13.62
CA HIS A 93 9.42 5.36 13.67
C HIS A 93 10.94 5.35 13.48
N GLU A 94 11.65 4.56 14.29
CA GLU A 94 13.11 4.46 14.27
C GLU A 94 13.60 3.90 12.94
N ASP A 95 12.89 2.92 12.38
CA ASP A 95 13.29 2.28 11.13
C ASP A 95 13.03 3.18 9.93
N LEU A 96 11.98 4.02 9.93
CA LEU A 96 11.77 5.04 8.90
C LEU A 96 12.91 6.05 8.89
N ILE A 97 13.31 6.57 10.06
CA ILE A 97 14.45 7.49 10.18
C ILE A 97 15.74 6.85 9.64
N LYS A 98 16.01 5.58 10.01
CA LYS A 98 17.16 4.84 9.47
C LYS A 98 17.04 4.66 7.96
N ARG A 99 15.85 4.33 7.45
CA ARG A 99 15.62 4.06 6.04
C ARG A 99 15.85 5.30 5.19
N TRP A 100 15.35 6.47 5.59
CA TRP A 100 15.58 7.74 4.90
C TRP A 100 17.07 8.01 4.66
N ARG A 101 17.92 7.75 5.67
CA ARG A 101 19.39 7.91 5.58
C ARG A 101 20.05 6.99 4.53
N THR A 102 19.37 5.91 4.13
CA THR A 102 19.85 5.00 3.07
C THR A 102 19.32 5.35 1.69
N ILE A 103 18.21 6.10 1.61
CA ILE A 103 17.56 6.48 0.35
C ILE A 103 18.21 7.74 -0.21
N LEU A 104 18.44 8.74 0.65
CA LEU A 104 18.95 10.05 0.25
C LEU A 104 20.16 10.48 1.08
N PRO A 105 21.15 11.16 0.46
CA PRO A 105 22.23 11.80 1.20
C PRO A 105 21.72 12.81 2.23
N ARG A 106 22.47 12.98 3.32
CA ARG A 106 22.22 14.03 4.32
C ARG A 106 22.13 15.40 3.65
N GLY A 107 21.13 16.20 4.02
CA GLY A 107 20.91 17.53 3.48
C GLY A 107 20.21 17.59 2.13
N SER A 108 19.89 16.44 1.51
CA SER A 108 19.01 16.42 0.34
C SER A 108 17.63 17.00 0.68
N HIS A 109 17.05 17.71 -0.28
CA HIS A 109 15.69 18.27 -0.18
C HIS A 109 14.69 17.30 -0.78
N VAL A 110 13.61 17.03 -0.05
CA VAL A 110 12.49 16.18 -0.47
C VAL A 110 11.20 16.99 -0.34
N HIS A 111 10.45 17.05 -1.42
CA HIS A 111 9.08 17.54 -1.37
C HIS A 111 8.15 16.39 -1.05
N PHE A 112 7.16 16.63 -0.21
CA PHE A 112 6.13 15.65 0.12
C PHE A 112 4.81 16.17 -0.44
N ALA A 113 4.22 15.37 -1.33
CA ALA A 113 3.02 15.75 -2.05
C ALA A 113 1.85 14.79 -1.89
N ALA A 114 0.67 15.38 -1.76
CA ALA A 114 -0.63 14.74 -1.80
C ALA A 114 -1.60 15.63 -2.61
N CYS A 115 -2.78 15.13 -2.91
CA CYS A 115 -3.85 15.96 -3.50
C CYS A 115 -4.20 17.10 -2.54
N GLN A 116 -4.45 18.31 -3.07
CA GLN A 116 -4.81 19.46 -2.24
C GLN A 116 -6.08 19.22 -1.43
N GLU A 117 -7.04 18.50 -2.00
CA GLU A 117 -8.32 18.17 -1.37
C GLU A 117 -8.26 16.91 -0.49
N ALA A 118 -7.06 16.31 -0.33
CA ALA A 118 -6.88 15.14 0.51
C ALA A 118 -7.31 15.40 1.97
N GLY A 119 -7.79 14.35 2.62
CA GLY A 119 -8.31 14.42 3.98
C GLY A 119 -7.22 14.61 5.04
N ARG A 120 -7.65 14.74 6.30
CA ARG A 120 -6.72 14.82 7.44
C ARG A 120 -5.87 13.56 7.62
N GLU A 121 -6.41 12.40 7.26
CA GLU A 121 -5.67 11.13 7.31
C GLU A 121 -4.43 11.20 6.40
N ASP A 122 -4.63 11.60 5.14
CA ASP A 122 -3.58 11.68 4.14
C ASP A 122 -2.51 12.72 4.51
N TRP A 123 -2.95 13.94 4.84
CA TRP A 123 -2.03 15.00 5.25
C TRP A 123 -1.31 14.67 6.56
N GLY A 124 -1.99 14.07 7.55
CA GLY A 124 -1.37 13.63 8.79
C GLY A 124 -0.34 12.51 8.58
N ASN A 125 -0.61 11.57 7.67
CA ASN A 125 0.33 10.53 7.27
C ASN A 125 1.57 11.13 6.59
N LEU A 126 1.36 12.14 5.75
CA LEU A 126 2.42 12.85 5.03
C LEU A 126 3.28 13.71 5.98
N GLU A 127 2.67 14.46 6.90
CA GLU A 127 3.36 15.22 7.96
C GLU A 127 4.22 14.30 8.83
N TYR A 128 3.70 13.12 9.20
CA TYR A 128 4.45 12.13 9.94
C TYR A 128 5.69 11.63 9.18
N LEU A 129 5.54 11.32 7.89
CA LEU A 129 6.67 10.92 7.05
C LEU A 129 7.68 12.06 6.88
N MET A 130 7.22 13.31 6.74
CA MET A 130 8.07 14.51 6.73
C MET A 130 8.90 14.61 8.01
N ASP A 131 8.29 14.38 9.18
CA ASP A 131 8.99 14.42 10.46
C ASP A 131 10.11 13.36 10.51
N THR A 132 9.83 12.11 10.12
CA THR A 132 10.87 11.06 10.09
C THR A 132 12.02 11.39 9.12
N ALA A 133 11.72 12.03 7.98
CA ALA A 133 12.72 12.50 7.02
C ALA A 133 13.55 13.67 7.58
N PHE A 134 12.91 14.62 8.27
CA PHE A 134 13.58 15.73 8.93
C PHE A 134 14.54 15.23 10.03
N GLN A 135 14.10 14.29 10.87
CA GLN A 135 14.93 13.61 11.88
C GLN A 135 16.07 12.77 11.26
N ALA A 136 15.89 12.34 10.01
CA ALA A 136 16.96 11.74 9.20
C ALA A 136 17.96 12.75 8.63
N HIS A 137 17.83 14.04 8.97
CA HIS A 137 18.64 15.17 8.49
C HIS A 137 18.45 15.51 7.01
N LEU A 138 17.25 15.29 6.49
CA LEU A 138 16.83 15.79 5.19
C LEU A 138 16.17 17.17 5.35
N GLN A 139 16.18 17.96 4.27
CA GLN A 139 15.31 19.12 4.17
C GLN A 139 13.97 18.64 3.63
N VAL A 140 12.87 19.14 4.19
CA VAL A 140 11.52 18.73 3.80
C VAL A 140 10.66 19.95 3.50
N SER A 141 9.77 19.82 2.53
CA SER A 141 8.70 20.78 2.32
C SER A 141 7.44 20.07 1.87
N GLU A 142 6.31 20.62 2.29
CA GLU A 142 5.00 20.24 1.79
C GLU A 142 4.75 20.86 0.40
N LEU A 143 4.06 20.14 -0.48
CA LEU A 143 3.64 20.65 -1.78
C LEU A 143 2.40 19.89 -2.26
N SER A 144 1.32 20.55 -2.64
CA SER A 144 0.19 19.84 -3.29
C SER A 144 0.59 19.36 -4.69
N MET A 145 0.09 18.20 -5.12
CA MET A 145 0.35 17.65 -6.47
C MET A 145 0.00 18.65 -7.59
N GLU A 146 -1.06 19.41 -7.40
CA GLU A 146 -1.59 20.43 -8.32
C GLU A 146 -0.65 21.65 -8.44
N ASN A 147 0.24 21.85 -7.47
CA ASN A 147 1.19 22.95 -7.43
C ASN A 147 2.56 22.58 -8.03
N ILE A 148 2.73 21.35 -8.52
CA ILE A 148 3.94 20.94 -9.24
C ILE A 148 3.92 21.55 -10.64
N GLY A 149 4.85 22.46 -10.91
CA GLY A 149 5.01 23.10 -12.22
C GLY A 149 5.95 22.33 -13.14
N TRP A 150 5.95 22.70 -14.43
CA TRP A 150 6.92 22.26 -15.43
C TRP A 150 7.56 23.49 -16.09
N ASN A 151 8.88 23.61 -16.03
CA ASN A 151 9.60 24.77 -16.58
C ASN A 151 10.12 24.57 -18.01
N GLY A 152 9.72 23.49 -18.69
CA GLY A 152 10.26 23.09 -20.00
C GLY A 152 11.37 22.05 -19.94
N GLN A 153 11.98 21.83 -18.77
CA GLN A 153 13.11 20.91 -18.57
C GLN A 153 12.91 19.93 -17.41
N CYS A 154 12.33 20.38 -16.31
CA CYS A 154 12.12 19.59 -15.10
C CYS A 154 10.88 20.07 -14.34
N PHE A 155 10.39 19.23 -13.42
CA PHE A 155 9.38 19.62 -12.45
C PHE A 155 9.94 20.68 -11.49
N VAL A 156 9.12 21.67 -11.12
CA VAL A 156 9.49 22.78 -10.24
C VAL A 156 8.44 23.04 -9.16
N ASP A 157 8.87 23.56 -8.01
CA ASP A 157 7.99 24.03 -6.94
C ASP A 157 7.39 25.42 -7.24
N LEU A 158 6.58 25.95 -6.31
CA LEU A 158 5.98 27.29 -6.37
C LEU A 158 6.99 28.44 -6.45
N ASN A 159 8.26 28.20 -6.12
CA ASN A 159 9.37 29.16 -6.20
C ASN A 159 10.24 28.92 -7.45
N ASN A 160 9.79 28.12 -8.41
CA ASN A 160 10.54 27.68 -9.59
C ASN A 160 11.84 26.92 -9.27
N ARG A 161 11.95 26.31 -8.07
CA ARG A 161 13.11 25.47 -7.72
C ARG A 161 12.92 24.06 -8.31
N PRO A 162 13.93 23.47 -8.95
CA PRO A 162 13.85 22.11 -9.47
C PRO A 162 13.52 21.07 -8.40
N ILE A 163 12.52 20.23 -8.66
CA ILE A 163 12.14 19.10 -7.82
C ILE A 163 13.03 17.91 -8.18
N GLN A 164 13.99 17.61 -7.30
CA GLN A 164 14.90 16.47 -7.46
C GLN A 164 14.35 15.20 -6.80
N ASN A 165 13.81 15.33 -5.57
CA ASN A 165 13.25 14.21 -4.81
C ASN A 165 11.82 14.57 -4.40
N LEU A 166 10.89 13.67 -4.69
CA LEU A 166 9.47 13.85 -4.43
C LEU A 166 8.91 12.59 -3.79
N PHE A 167 8.52 12.70 -2.52
CA PHE A 167 7.60 11.75 -1.93
C PHE A 167 6.17 12.06 -2.38
N LYS A 168 5.40 11.03 -2.73
CA LYS A 168 4.00 11.18 -3.13
C LYS A 168 3.07 10.22 -2.37
N LEU A 169 2.08 10.80 -1.67
CA LEU A 169 0.87 10.09 -1.27
C LEU A 169 -0.19 10.28 -2.37
N TYR A 170 0.14 9.82 -3.56
CA TYR A 170 -0.69 9.93 -4.75
C TYR A 170 -0.42 8.69 -5.63
N PRO A 171 -1.42 7.84 -5.92
CA PRO A 171 -1.21 6.59 -6.63
C PRO A 171 -0.54 6.73 -8.01
N TRP A 172 0.39 5.83 -8.33
CA TRP A 172 1.02 5.82 -9.65
C TRP A 172 0.02 5.63 -10.79
N GLU A 173 -1.02 4.82 -10.61
CA GLU A 173 -2.07 4.67 -11.63
C GLU A 173 -2.77 5.99 -11.94
N TRP A 174 -3.00 6.85 -10.94
CA TRP A 174 -3.57 8.18 -11.17
C TRP A 174 -2.58 9.07 -11.90
N ILE A 175 -1.29 9.02 -11.53
CA ILE A 175 -0.24 9.77 -12.26
C ILE A 175 -0.25 9.43 -13.74
N TRP A 176 -0.44 8.18 -14.13
CA TRP A 176 -0.47 7.80 -15.55
C TRP A 176 -1.75 8.20 -16.29
N GLU A 177 -2.81 8.56 -15.57
CA GLU A 177 -4.01 9.19 -16.13
C GLU A 177 -3.86 10.72 -16.27
N GLU A 178 -2.93 11.31 -15.51
CA GLU A 178 -2.66 12.75 -15.54
C GLU A 178 -1.96 13.19 -16.82
N SER A 179 -2.35 14.37 -17.30
CA SER A 179 -1.77 14.96 -18.51
C SER A 179 -0.28 15.27 -18.40
N PHE A 180 0.24 15.48 -17.18
CA PHE A 180 1.65 15.74 -16.93
C PHE A 180 2.52 14.47 -16.97
N SER A 181 1.94 13.27 -17.02
CA SER A 181 2.68 11.99 -17.09
C SER A 181 3.70 11.93 -18.23
N GLN A 182 3.42 12.63 -19.33
CA GLN A 182 4.33 12.77 -20.47
C GLN A 182 5.67 13.46 -20.13
N TYR A 183 5.72 14.20 -19.02
CA TYR A 183 6.92 14.89 -18.53
C TYR A 183 7.67 14.09 -17.47
N LEU A 184 7.19 12.90 -17.08
CA LEU A 184 7.90 12.02 -16.18
C LEU A 184 9.28 11.71 -16.75
N SER A 185 10.29 12.03 -15.95
CA SER A 185 11.67 11.90 -16.34
C SER A 185 12.43 10.96 -15.40
N PRO A 186 13.38 10.18 -15.93
CA PRO A 186 14.42 9.50 -15.18
C PRO A 186 15.20 10.31 -14.15
N GLN A 187 15.26 11.64 -14.33
CA GLN A 187 16.09 12.51 -13.50
C GLN A 187 15.41 12.94 -12.20
N SER A 188 14.09 12.77 -12.08
CA SER A 188 13.34 13.06 -10.86
C SER A 188 13.18 11.78 -10.05
N ASN A 189 13.60 11.82 -8.78
CA ASN A 189 13.48 10.69 -7.86
C ASN A 189 12.10 10.70 -7.20
N TRP A 190 11.22 9.82 -7.69
CA TRP A 190 9.89 9.61 -7.11
C TRP A 190 9.93 8.53 -6.04
N ILE A 191 9.37 8.84 -4.87
CA ILE A 191 9.26 7.96 -3.71
C ILE A 191 7.78 7.86 -3.38
N GLU A 192 7.13 6.70 -3.46
CA GLU A 192 7.65 5.41 -3.87
C GLU A 192 7.99 5.29 -5.37
N PRO A 193 8.92 4.40 -5.75
CA PRO A 193 9.36 4.24 -7.14
C PRO A 193 8.31 3.54 -8.01
N CYS A 194 8.30 3.88 -9.32
CA CYS A 194 7.29 3.42 -10.28
C CYS A 194 7.14 1.90 -10.38
N TRP A 195 8.21 1.13 -10.17
CA TRP A 195 8.12 -0.34 -10.18
C TRP A 195 7.18 -0.91 -9.10
N LYS A 196 6.85 -0.15 -8.04
CA LYS A 196 5.86 -0.55 -7.03
C LYS A 196 4.43 -0.57 -7.54
N MET A 197 4.15 -0.02 -8.72
CA MET A 197 2.87 -0.27 -9.42
C MET A 197 2.57 -1.77 -9.51
N LEU A 198 3.58 -2.61 -9.74
CA LEU A 198 3.42 -4.06 -9.81
C LEU A 198 3.11 -4.69 -8.44
N LEU A 199 3.56 -4.08 -7.35
CA LEU A 199 3.33 -4.60 -5.99
C LEU A 199 1.97 -4.21 -5.43
N SER A 200 1.53 -2.98 -5.70
CA SER A 200 0.25 -2.45 -5.20
C SER A 200 -0.95 -2.94 -5.99
N ASN A 201 -0.73 -3.46 -7.19
CA ASN A 201 -1.78 -4.03 -8.02
C ASN A 201 -2.13 -5.44 -7.54
N LYS A 202 -3.39 -5.70 -7.20
CA LYS A 202 -3.84 -7.00 -6.66
C LYS A 202 -3.65 -8.16 -7.64
N ALA A 203 -3.43 -7.91 -8.94
CA ALA A 203 -3.03 -8.93 -9.90
C ALA A 203 -1.74 -9.65 -9.50
N ILE A 204 -0.87 -9.04 -8.69
CA ILE A 204 0.33 -9.70 -8.14
C ILE A 204 -0.01 -10.95 -7.33
N LEU A 205 -1.18 -11.01 -6.70
CA LEU A 205 -1.64 -12.15 -5.91
C LEU A 205 -1.82 -13.40 -6.77
N VAL A 206 -2.24 -13.22 -8.03
CA VAL A 206 -2.36 -14.30 -9.02
C VAL A 206 -0.98 -14.90 -9.31
N GLU A 207 0.01 -14.04 -9.57
CA GLU A 207 1.38 -14.49 -9.87
C GLU A 207 2.08 -15.10 -8.65
N LEU A 208 1.83 -14.56 -7.46
CA LEU A 208 2.31 -15.14 -6.21
C LEU A 208 1.76 -16.54 -6.00
N TRP A 209 0.45 -16.75 -6.23
CA TRP A 209 -0.16 -18.07 -6.11
C TRP A 209 0.36 -19.07 -7.15
N LYS A 210 0.49 -18.64 -8.42
CA LYS A 210 1.06 -19.48 -9.49
C LYS A 210 2.49 -19.94 -9.17
N ARG A 211 3.33 -19.03 -8.65
CA ARG A 211 4.75 -19.31 -8.38
C ARG A 211 4.95 -20.07 -7.07
N TYR A 212 4.11 -19.84 -6.07
CA TYR A 212 4.23 -20.42 -4.74
C TYR A 212 2.92 -21.06 -4.29
N PRO A 213 2.41 -22.07 -5.02
CA PRO A 213 1.13 -22.69 -4.70
C PRO A 213 1.16 -23.30 -3.30
N ASN A 214 0.08 -23.13 -2.54
CA ASN A 214 -0.08 -23.63 -1.17
C ASN A 214 0.91 -23.07 -0.14
N HIS A 215 1.62 -21.97 -0.45
CA HIS A 215 2.45 -21.30 0.54
C HIS A 215 1.60 -20.91 1.78
N PRO A 216 2.09 -21.11 3.02
CA PRO A 216 1.29 -20.96 4.24
C PRO A 216 0.69 -19.56 4.42
N LEU A 217 1.34 -18.52 3.92
CA LEU A 217 0.85 -17.14 3.98
C LEU A 217 -0.06 -16.74 2.82
N LEU A 218 -0.15 -17.52 1.74
CA LEU A 218 -0.92 -17.15 0.56
C LEU A 218 -2.35 -17.69 0.60
N VAL A 219 -3.22 -16.96 -0.08
CA VAL A 219 -4.58 -17.35 -0.40
C VAL A 219 -4.68 -17.61 -1.89
N GLU A 220 -5.36 -18.67 -2.25
CA GLU A 220 -5.64 -19.00 -3.64
C GLU A 220 -6.31 -17.80 -4.34
N THR A 221 -5.67 -17.32 -5.41
CA THR A 221 -6.10 -16.12 -6.14
C THR A 221 -5.94 -16.33 -7.63
N HIS A 222 -6.97 -15.96 -8.39
CA HIS A 222 -7.01 -16.04 -9.85
C HIS A 222 -7.44 -14.70 -10.44
N HIS A 223 -7.09 -14.44 -11.70
CA HIS A 223 -7.70 -13.32 -12.43
C HIS A 223 -9.16 -13.67 -12.72
N PHE A 224 -10.07 -12.70 -12.60
CA PHE A 224 -11.49 -12.97 -12.77
C PHE A 224 -11.86 -13.13 -14.25
N GLU A 225 -12.53 -14.23 -14.58
CA GLU A 225 -13.22 -14.40 -15.86
C GLU A 225 -14.69 -14.76 -15.60
N PRO A 226 -15.67 -14.15 -16.31
CA PRO A 226 -17.09 -14.38 -16.05
C PRO A 226 -17.57 -15.84 -16.14
N GLN A 227 -16.84 -16.69 -16.87
CA GLN A 227 -17.19 -18.10 -17.07
C GLN A 227 -16.52 -19.05 -16.06
N GLN A 228 -15.59 -18.57 -15.25
CA GLN A 228 -14.91 -19.40 -14.26
C GLN A 228 -15.90 -19.81 -13.16
N LYS A 229 -15.88 -21.10 -12.83
CA LYS A 229 -16.65 -21.66 -11.72
C LYS A 229 -15.69 -22.03 -10.61
N PHE A 230 -15.78 -21.32 -9.49
CA PHE A 230 -15.06 -21.65 -8.27
C PHE A 230 -16.05 -22.22 -7.26
N SER A 231 -15.74 -23.36 -6.64
CA SER A 231 -16.56 -23.90 -5.56
C SER A 231 -16.29 -23.18 -4.23
N GLY A 232 -17.31 -23.04 -3.40
CA GLY A 232 -17.23 -22.39 -2.10
C GLY A 232 -17.32 -20.86 -2.16
N LYS A 233 -16.89 -20.21 -1.06
CA LYS A 233 -16.94 -18.76 -0.88
C LYS A 233 -15.65 -18.09 -1.37
N TRP A 234 -15.80 -17.05 -2.17
CA TRP A 234 -14.72 -16.25 -2.76
C TRP A 234 -15.05 -14.77 -2.66
N VAL A 235 -14.03 -13.94 -2.87
CA VAL A 235 -14.16 -12.50 -2.90
C VAL A 235 -13.61 -11.95 -4.22
N LYS A 236 -14.44 -11.20 -4.94
CA LYS A 236 -14.09 -10.47 -6.17
C LYS A 236 -13.65 -9.06 -5.78
N LYS A 237 -12.42 -8.70 -6.14
CA LYS A 237 -11.78 -7.42 -5.77
C LYS A 237 -11.27 -6.70 -7.02
N PRO A 238 -11.57 -5.41 -7.21
CA PRO A 238 -10.97 -4.66 -8.31
C PRO A 238 -9.47 -4.51 -8.11
N ILE A 239 -8.70 -4.61 -9.19
CA ILE A 239 -7.24 -4.75 -9.08
C ILE A 239 -6.50 -3.53 -8.53
N LEU A 240 -7.10 -2.34 -8.68
CA LEU A 240 -6.56 -1.04 -8.23
C LEU A 240 -7.42 -0.39 -7.13
N ALA A 241 -8.41 -1.11 -6.59
CA ALA A 241 -9.23 -0.58 -5.49
C ALA A 241 -8.46 -0.50 -4.18
N ARG A 242 -8.86 0.42 -3.31
CA ARG A 242 -8.32 0.62 -1.96
C ARG A 242 -9.44 0.50 -0.93
N GLU A 243 -9.08 0.32 0.34
CA GLU A 243 -9.98 0.56 1.48
C GLU A 243 -11.29 -0.24 1.44
N GLY A 244 -11.25 -1.45 0.88
CA GLY A 244 -12.45 -2.29 0.80
C GLY A 244 -13.50 -1.82 -0.22
N ALA A 245 -13.15 -0.94 -1.16
CA ALA A 245 -14.05 -0.49 -2.21
C ALA A 245 -14.39 -1.61 -3.22
N ASN A 246 -15.66 -1.65 -3.62
CA ASN A 246 -16.26 -2.53 -4.64
C ASN A 246 -15.98 -4.03 -4.40
N ILE A 247 -15.84 -4.43 -3.14
CA ILE A 247 -15.63 -5.82 -2.77
C ILE A 247 -16.94 -6.59 -2.85
N ARG A 248 -16.94 -7.72 -3.56
CA ARG A 248 -18.14 -8.54 -3.77
C ARG A 248 -17.92 -9.97 -3.36
N VAL A 249 -18.94 -10.59 -2.78
CA VAL A 249 -18.90 -12.00 -2.39
C VAL A 249 -19.36 -12.86 -3.57
N LEU A 250 -18.62 -13.92 -3.85
CA LEU A 250 -19.04 -14.97 -4.77
C LEU A 250 -19.26 -16.26 -3.97
N GLN A 251 -20.34 -16.97 -4.26
CA GLN A 251 -20.63 -18.31 -3.72
C GLN A 251 -20.85 -19.26 -4.88
N ASP A 252 -20.03 -20.31 -4.98
CA ASP A 252 -20.08 -21.30 -6.05
C ASP A 252 -20.05 -20.65 -7.47
N GLY A 253 -19.24 -19.59 -7.61
CA GLY A 253 -19.10 -18.79 -8.82
C GLY A 253 -20.24 -17.78 -9.08
N GLN A 254 -21.28 -17.76 -8.25
CA GLN A 254 -22.39 -16.82 -8.37
C GLN A 254 -22.15 -15.57 -7.54
N ASP A 255 -22.31 -14.39 -8.16
CA ASP A 255 -22.18 -13.10 -7.49
C ASP A 255 -23.34 -12.87 -6.51
N GLN A 256 -23.01 -12.75 -5.22
CA GLN A 256 -23.96 -12.59 -4.12
C GLN A 256 -24.19 -11.12 -3.73
N GLY A 257 -23.56 -10.17 -4.42
CA GLY A 257 -23.64 -8.75 -4.09
C GLY A 257 -22.40 -8.20 -3.41
N ALA A 258 -22.51 -6.94 -2.97
CA ALA A 258 -21.48 -6.27 -2.18
C ALA A 258 -21.24 -7.00 -0.86
N ALA A 259 -19.98 -7.13 -0.48
CA ALA A 259 -19.63 -7.63 0.83
C ALA A 259 -20.01 -6.61 1.91
N SER A 260 -20.31 -7.09 3.12
CA SER A 260 -20.60 -6.21 4.26
C SER A 260 -19.39 -5.32 4.56
N GLY A 261 -19.62 -4.01 4.76
CA GLY A 261 -18.56 -3.00 4.95
C GLY A 261 -17.96 -2.42 3.67
N SER A 262 -18.25 -3.02 2.50
CA SER A 262 -17.82 -2.47 1.21
C SER A 262 -18.67 -1.26 0.81
N PHE A 263 -18.02 -0.22 0.29
CA PHE A 263 -18.67 0.87 -0.44
C PHE A 263 -18.43 0.74 -1.95
N TYR A 264 -19.08 1.59 -2.74
CA TYR A 264 -19.00 1.55 -4.21
C TYR A 264 -18.44 2.85 -4.79
N PHE A 265 -17.54 2.72 -5.76
CA PHE A 265 -16.95 3.80 -6.53
C PHE A 265 -16.72 3.37 -7.98
N ASP A 266 -17.36 4.05 -8.93
CA ASP A 266 -17.41 3.65 -10.35
C ASP A 266 -16.03 3.43 -10.97
N ASP A 267 -15.05 4.26 -10.59
CA ASP A 267 -13.72 4.23 -11.19
C ASP A 267 -12.96 2.92 -10.98
N TYR A 268 -13.27 2.18 -9.91
CA TYR A 268 -12.60 0.91 -9.65
C TYR A 268 -13.07 -0.23 -10.56
N ASP A 269 -14.19 -0.08 -11.25
CA ASP A 269 -14.70 -1.12 -12.16
C ASP A 269 -14.02 -1.09 -13.55
N LYS A 270 -13.18 -0.08 -13.83
CA LYS A 270 -12.54 0.16 -15.15
C LYS A 270 -11.49 -0.89 -15.52
N TYR A 271 -10.75 -1.41 -14.54
CA TYR A 271 -9.49 -2.14 -14.77
C TYR A 271 -9.58 -3.64 -14.50
N GLY A 272 -10.78 -4.15 -14.20
CA GLY A 272 -11.01 -5.57 -13.95
C GLY A 272 -10.68 -6.01 -12.53
N TYR A 273 -10.71 -7.32 -12.31
CA TYR A 273 -10.81 -7.91 -10.98
C TYR A 273 -9.90 -9.13 -10.81
N VAL A 274 -9.53 -9.38 -9.57
CA VAL A 274 -9.10 -10.71 -9.11
C VAL A 274 -10.21 -11.36 -8.30
N VAL A 275 -10.17 -12.69 -8.22
CA VAL A 275 -10.96 -13.48 -7.29
C VAL A 275 -10.02 -14.22 -6.36
N GLN A 276 -10.23 -14.04 -5.07
CA GLN A 276 -9.44 -14.66 -4.02
C GLN A 276 -10.35 -15.52 -3.14
N LYS A 277 -9.88 -16.69 -2.74
CA LYS A 277 -10.66 -17.58 -1.88
C LYS A 277 -10.97 -16.89 -0.55
N TRP A 278 -12.18 -17.07 -0.03
CA TRP A 278 -12.55 -16.49 1.25
C TRP A 278 -11.70 -17.08 2.38
N VAL A 279 -11.24 -16.22 3.29
CA VAL A 279 -10.56 -16.64 4.53
C VAL A 279 -11.54 -16.42 5.66
N GLU A 280 -11.88 -17.49 6.38
CA GLU A 280 -12.71 -17.37 7.57
C GLU A 280 -11.88 -16.82 8.72
N THR A 281 -12.33 -15.70 9.29
CA THR A 281 -11.76 -15.06 10.47
C THR A 281 -12.77 -15.16 11.61
N PRO A 282 -12.35 -15.55 12.83
CA PRO A 282 -13.26 -15.60 13.96
C PRO A 282 -13.57 -14.20 14.47
N LEU A 283 -14.75 -14.03 15.07
CA LEU A 283 -15.11 -12.82 15.80
C LEU A 283 -14.34 -12.76 17.13
N PHE A 284 -13.73 -11.61 17.39
CA PHE A 284 -13.08 -11.27 18.66
C PHE A 284 -13.90 -10.17 19.34
N ALA A 285 -14.63 -10.52 20.39
CA ALA A 285 -15.52 -9.60 21.10
C ALA A 285 -16.49 -8.82 20.18
N GLY A 286 -16.97 -9.47 19.11
CA GLY A 286 -17.89 -8.88 18.14
C GLY A 286 -17.21 -8.10 17.00
N GLN A 287 -15.88 -8.08 16.95
CA GLN A 287 -15.08 -7.42 15.91
C GLN A 287 -14.32 -8.45 15.06
N LEU A 288 -14.07 -8.12 13.79
CA LEU A 288 -13.27 -8.89 12.84
C LEU A 288 -11.94 -8.17 12.60
N PRO A 289 -10.83 -8.63 13.20
CA PRO A 289 -9.54 -7.98 13.07
C PRO A 289 -8.85 -8.34 11.75
N THR A 290 -8.27 -7.34 11.11
CA THR A 290 -7.28 -7.45 10.04
C THR A 290 -5.95 -6.91 10.54
N LEU A 291 -4.89 -7.69 10.33
CA LEU A 291 -3.54 -7.32 10.72
C LEU A 291 -2.86 -6.56 9.58
N GLY A 292 -2.46 -5.33 9.83
CA GLY A 292 -1.57 -4.57 8.94
C GLY A 292 -0.12 -4.77 9.36
N LEU A 293 0.69 -5.42 8.53
CA LEU A 293 2.13 -5.57 8.77
C LEU A 293 2.89 -4.50 8.00
N TRP A 294 3.55 -3.61 8.74
CA TRP A 294 4.23 -2.45 8.22
C TRP A 294 5.66 -2.79 7.85
N MET A 295 5.97 -2.63 6.57
CA MET A 295 7.30 -2.81 6.01
C MET A 295 7.99 -1.45 5.94
N VAL A 296 9.22 -1.38 6.42
CA VAL A 296 10.14 -0.26 6.18
C VAL A 296 11.33 -0.80 5.39
N GLY A 297 11.47 -0.34 4.15
CA GLY A 297 12.31 -0.99 3.17
C GLY A 297 11.98 -2.48 3.04
N HIS A 298 12.93 -3.34 3.39
CA HIS A 298 12.81 -4.79 3.24
C HIS A 298 12.46 -5.52 4.55
N GLN A 299 12.23 -4.80 5.65
CA GLN A 299 12.01 -5.37 6.98
C GLN A 299 10.61 -5.03 7.50
N CYS A 300 9.98 -5.99 8.19
CA CYS A 300 8.75 -5.72 8.92
C CYS A 300 9.12 -4.98 10.21
N ALA A 301 8.67 -3.74 10.34
CA ALA A 301 9.00 -2.84 11.44
C ALA A 301 7.86 -2.72 12.45
N GLY A 302 6.65 -3.19 12.15
CA GLY A 302 5.58 -3.16 13.13
C GLY A 302 4.28 -3.75 12.63
N MET A 303 3.29 -3.75 13.52
CA MET A 303 1.95 -4.25 13.24
C MET A 303 0.90 -3.20 13.64
N SER A 304 -0.20 -3.16 12.91
CA SER A 304 -1.44 -2.49 13.26
C SER A 304 -2.59 -3.48 13.25
N ILE A 305 -3.63 -3.24 14.03
CA ILE A 305 -4.88 -3.99 13.94
C ILE A 305 -5.98 -3.01 13.55
N ARG A 306 -6.67 -3.29 12.44
CA ARG A 306 -7.94 -2.64 12.11
C ARG A 306 -9.06 -3.63 12.32
N GLU A 307 -10.13 -3.22 12.99
CA GLU A 307 -11.24 -4.10 13.30
C GLU A 307 -12.59 -3.43 13.05
N ASP A 308 -13.56 -4.23 12.63
CA ASP A 308 -14.92 -3.77 12.39
C ASP A 308 -15.92 -4.93 12.64
N CYS A 309 -17.20 -4.60 12.80
CA CYS A 309 -18.29 -5.56 12.84
C CYS A 309 -18.64 -6.12 11.44
N TYR A 310 -18.07 -5.52 10.39
CA TYR A 310 -18.27 -5.89 9.00
C TYR A 310 -17.18 -6.83 8.46
N ASP A 311 -17.55 -7.65 7.47
CA ASP A 311 -16.65 -8.60 6.81
C ASP A 311 -15.42 -7.92 6.17
N ILE A 312 -15.61 -6.71 5.63
CA ILE A 312 -14.58 -5.94 4.92
C ILE A 312 -14.22 -4.70 5.73
N ILE A 313 -12.93 -4.54 5.98
CA ILE A 313 -12.36 -3.36 6.61
C ILE A 313 -12.38 -2.18 5.63
N GLY A 314 -13.16 -1.16 5.96
CA GLY A 314 -13.22 0.13 5.25
C GLY A 314 -12.37 1.22 5.91
N ASN A 315 -12.64 2.47 5.55
CA ASN A 315 -12.00 3.67 6.13
C ASN A 315 -12.41 3.95 7.57
N ASP A 316 -13.66 3.66 7.90
CA ASP A 316 -14.21 3.92 9.23
C ASP A 316 -13.88 2.80 10.25
N ALA A 317 -13.13 1.78 9.82
CA ALA A 317 -12.73 0.68 10.69
C ALA A 317 -11.87 1.19 11.85
N HIS A 318 -12.12 0.67 13.04
CA HIS A 318 -11.43 1.13 14.23
C HIS A 318 -9.98 0.64 14.26
N PHE A 319 -9.09 1.49 14.77
CA PHE A 319 -7.74 1.10 15.08
C PHE A 319 -7.69 0.49 16.49
N ALA A 320 -7.28 -0.77 16.58
CA ALA A 320 -7.07 -1.46 17.85
C ALA A 320 -5.58 -1.52 18.17
N ALA A 321 -5.19 -0.98 19.33
CA ALA A 321 -3.80 -1.05 19.79
C ALA A 321 -3.45 -2.50 20.17
N HIS A 322 -2.30 -3.00 19.69
CA HIS A 322 -1.77 -4.28 20.14
C HIS A 322 -0.73 -4.11 21.23
N TYR A 323 -0.59 -5.14 22.05
CA TYR A 323 0.53 -5.32 22.96
C TYR A 323 0.79 -6.82 23.13
N PHE A 324 1.99 -7.16 23.59
CA PHE A 324 2.29 -8.47 24.15
C PHE A 324 2.79 -8.29 25.59
N VAL A 325 2.78 -9.36 26.37
CA VAL A 325 3.28 -9.38 27.75
C VAL A 325 4.40 -10.40 27.83
N GLU A 326 5.52 -9.99 28.41
CA GLU A 326 6.67 -10.86 28.70
C GLU A 326 6.58 -11.59 30.05
#